data_AF-A0A6M2D6X1-F1
#
_entry.id   AF-A0A6M2D6X1-F1
#
_cell.length_a   1.000
_cell.length_b   1.000
_cell.length_c   1.000
_cell.angle_alpha   90.00
_cell.angle_beta   90.00
_cell.angle_gamma   90.00
#
_symmetry.space_group_name_H-M   'P 1'
#
loop_
_entity.id
_entity.type
_entity.pdbx_description
1 polymer ?
#
loop_
_entity_poly.entity_id
_entity_poly.type
_entity_poly.pdbx_seq_one_letter_code
_entity_poly.pdbx_strand_id
1 'polypeptide(L)'
;MAGLEEVGIPGREFLREALTNCSDPLRAIEEFQEENGILLPSLRPMLPLLDLHGVCRLEFHTSVLEELKERLLQQIENLGKQEGREKEKKLKEMLQKSFPVIKVPALRPVVMCILKNMEHVEEKYLKQLVSDKTLYKECDVQVKRQIWQEHQSLFGDEVLPLLSQYIREKEEALWSLAPPTASGGTTSEASSFFGPSPKQRRQGAVLQRLLVMVGRNVVLYDMVLQFVRTLFLRTRNVHYCTLRVELLMALHDLEVGPFC
;
A
#
# COMPACT_ATOMS: atom_id res chain seq x y z
N MET A 1 -6.40 -22.12 3.11
CA MET A 1 -5.57 -22.63 2.01
C MET A 1 -4.41 -21.67 1.80
N ALA A 2 -3.22 -22.05 2.24
CA ALA A 2 -2.02 -21.27 1.98
C ALA A 2 -1.67 -21.46 0.51
N GLY A 3 -1.53 -20.38 -0.27
CA GLY A 3 -1.31 -20.45 -1.72
C GLY A 3 0.01 -21.12 -2.18
N LEU A 4 0.75 -21.75 -1.26
CA LEU A 4 1.93 -22.58 -1.55
C LEU A 4 1.55 -23.83 -2.35
N GLU A 5 0.43 -24.47 -2.02
CA GLU A 5 -0.08 -25.67 -2.72
C GLU A 5 -0.53 -25.34 -4.15
N GLU A 6 -1.03 -24.12 -4.39
CA GLU A 6 -1.41 -23.64 -5.73
C GLU A 6 -0.19 -23.44 -6.66
N VAL A 7 1.01 -23.31 -6.11
CA VAL A 7 2.28 -23.20 -6.85
C VAL A 7 3.02 -24.54 -6.92
N GLY A 8 2.42 -25.61 -6.41
CA GLY A 8 3.03 -26.95 -6.37
C GLY A 8 4.14 -27.07 -5.32
N ILE A 9 4.20 -26.16 -4.35
CA ILE A 9 5.12 -26.26 -3.22
C ILE A 9 4.41 -27.07 -2.13
N PRO A 10 5.00 -28.17 -1.64
CA PRO A 10 4.36 -29.01 -0.63
C PRO A 10 4.10 -28.20 0.64
N GLY A 11 2.82 -28.01 0.93
CA GLY A 11 2.35 -27.25 2.08
C GLY A 11 2.25 -28.11 3.35
N ARG A 12 1.60 -27.52 4.35
CA ARG A 12 1.32 -28.17 5.64
C ARG A 12 0.50 -29.44 5.48
N GLU A 13 -0.43 -29.49 4.52
CA GLU A 13 -1.29 -30.66 4.33
C GLU A 13 -0.51 -31.82 3.71
N PHE A 14 0.37 -31.55 2.74
CA PHE A 14 1.26 -32.57 2.16
C PHE A 14 2.18 -33.18 3.23
N LEU A 15 2.78 -32.34 4.09
CA LEU A 15 3.59 -32.80 5.23
C LEU A 15 2.76 -33.62 6.22
N ARG A 16 1.51 -33.22 6.49
CA ARG A 16 0.61 -33.97 7.36
C ARG A 16 0.29 -35.34 6.76
N GLU A 17 -0.07 -35.39 5.48
CA GLU A 17 -0.39 -36.65 4.79
C GLU A 17 0.84 -37.57 4.68
N ALA A 18 2.02 -37.03 4.33
CA ALA A 18 3.27 -37.78 4.30
C ALA A 18 3.60 -38.38 5.68
N LEU A 19 3.51 -37.59 6.75
CA LEU A 19 3.78 -38.07 8.11
C LEU A 19 2.72 -39.04 8.65
N THR A 20 1.48 -38.98 8.14
CA THR A 20 0.40 -39.89 8.58
C THR A 20 0.44 -41.22 7.82
N ASN A 21 0.94 -41.22 6.57
CA ASN A 21 0.96 -42.40 5.70
C ASN A 21 2.31 -43.14 5.68
N CYS A 22 3.39 -42.55 6.21
CA CYS A 22 4.71 -43.19 6.25
C CYS A 22 4.86 -44.17 7.43
N SER A 23 5.47 -45.33 7.15
CA SER A 23 5.83 -46.35 8.15
C SER A 23 7.01 -45.95 9.04
N ASP A 24 7.85 -45.02 8.58
CA ASP A 24 8.99 -44.47 9.34
C ASP A 24 9.01 -42.93 9.21
N PRO A 25 8.57 -42.19 10.24
CA PRO A 25 8.42 -40.74 10.17
C PRO A 25 9.77 -39.99 10.13
N LEU A 26 10.86 -40.58 10.63
CA LEU A 26 12.16 -39.89 10.65
C LEU A 26 12.78 -39.84 9.25
N ARG A 27 12.71 -40.94 8.50
CA ARG A 27 13.17 -40.98 7.10
C ARG A 27 12.37 -40.07 6.19
N ALA A 28 11.05 -40.04 6.37
CA ALA A 28 10.18 -39.13 5.61
C ALA A 28 10.53 -37.66 5.86
N ILE A 29 10.95 -37.29 7.08
CA ILE A 29 11.42 -35.94 7.40
C ILE A 29 12.76 -35.63 6.73
N GLU A 30 13.72 -36.58 6.75
CA GLU A 30 15.01 -36.41 6.09
C GLU A 30 14.87 -36.25 4.58
N GLU A 31 14.07 -37.11 3.93
CA GLU A 31 13.77 -37.03 2.50
C GLU A 31 13.08 -35.70 2.17
N PHE A 32 12.10 -35.29 2.98
CA PHE A 32 11.42 -34.00 2.80
C PHE A 32 12.37 -32.81 2.93
N GLN A 33 13.33 -32.87 3.87
CA GLN A 33 14.35 -31.83 4.06
C GLN A 33 15.39 -31.82 2.93
N GLU A 34 15.77 -32.97 2.39
CA GLU A 34 16.67 -33.05 1.24
C GLU A 34 16.03 -32.51 -0.05
N GLU A 35 14.74 -32.78 -0.26
CA GLU A 35 14.00 -32.34 -1.43
C GLU A 35 13.64 -30.84 -1.38
N ASN A 36 13.24 -30.34 -0.22
CA ASN A 36 12.77 -28.94 -0.04
C ASN A 36 13.81 -28.01 0.59
N GLY A 37 15.01 -28.52 0.86
CA GLY A 37 16.14 -27.72 1.36
C GLY A 37 16.76 -26.83 0.29
N ILE A 38 17.72 -25.99 0.68
CA ILE A 38 18.50 -25.20 -0.27
C ILE A 38 19.42 -26.17 -1.02
N LEU A 39 19.07 -26.49 -2.27
CA LEU A 39 19.79 -27.41 -3.16
C LEU A 39 21.11 -26.82 -3.69
N LEU A 40 22.00 -26.41 -2.79
CA LEU A 40 23.37 -25.99 -3.11
C LEU A 40 24.34 -27.11 -2.72
N PRO A 41 25.07 -27.71 -3.69
CA PRO A 41 25.98 -28.84 -3.40
C PRO A 41 27.13 -28.47 -2.44
N SER A 42 27.50 -27.18 -2.37
CA SER A 42 28.47 -26.64 -1.41
C SER A 42 27.93 -26.45 0.00
N LEU A 43 26.60 -26.42 0.17
CA LEU A 43 25.93 -26.16 1.44
C LEU A 43 25.70 -27.46 2.23
N ARG A 44 25.53 -28.60 1.55
CA ARG A 44 25.39 -29.92 2.19
C ARG A 44 26.53 -30.25 3.18
N PRO A 45 27.82 -30.01 2.88
CA PRO A 45 28.91 -30.22 3.83
C PRO A 45 29.03 -29.11 4.90
N MET A 46 28.50 -27.92 4.63
CA MET A 46 28.57 -26.77 5.54
C MET A 46 27.48 -26.77 6.61
N LEU A 47 26.30 -27.33 6.35
CA LEU A 47 25.19 -27.38 7.32
C LEU A 47 25.60 -28.10 8.63
N PRO A 48 26.27 -29.26 8.61
CA PRO A 48 26.76 -29.90 9.84
C PRO A 48 27.82 -29.07 10.58
N LEU A 49 28.61 -28.28 9.85
CA LEU A 49 29.58 -27.36 10.46
C LEU A 49 28.86 -26.21 11.16
N LEU A 50 27.79 -25.65 10.57
CA LEU A 50 26.95 -24.65 11.24
C LEU A 50 26.26 -25.22 12.49
N ASP A 51 25.78 -26.46 12.43
CA ASP A 51 25.18 -27.15 13.59
C ASP A 51 26.20 -27.28 14.73
N LEU A 52 27.47 -27.59 14.43
CA LEU A 52 28.56 -27.63 15.42
C LEU A 52 28.87 -26.26 16.05
N HIS A 53 28.58 -25.16 15.34
CA HIS A 53 28.71 -23.80 15.86
C HIS A 53 27.47 -23.31 16.61
N GLY A 54 26.48 -24.18 16.82
CA GLY A 54 25.27 -23.88 17.58
C GLY A 54 24.24 -23.03 16.83
N VAL A 55 24.38 -22.87 15.51
CA VAL A 55 23.39 -22.15 14.70
C VAL A 55 22.25 -23.11 14.36
N CYS A 56 21.02 -22.73 14.72
CA CYS A 56 19.86 -23.53 14.39
C CYS A 56 19.61 -23.48 12.88
N ARG A 57 19.42 -24.64 12.23
CA ARG A 57 19.10 -24.70 10.78
C ARG A 57 17.93 -23.80 10.39
N LEU A 58 16.91 -23.69 11.24
CA LEU A 58 15.77 -22.80 11.05
C LEU A 58 16.20 -21.32 10.94
N GLU A 59 17.10 -20.87 11.81
CA GLU A 59 17.57 -19.49 11.82
C GLU A 59 18.37 -19.19 10.55
N PHE A 60 19.22 -20.13 10.12
CA PHE A 60 19.95 -20.03 8.87
C PHE A 60 19.01 -19.92 7.66
N HIS A 61 18.05 -20.83 7.53
CA HIS A 61 17.08 -20.80 6.42
C HIS A 61 16.20 -19.54 6.44
N THR A 62 15.80 -19.07 7.63
CA THR A 62 15.04 -17.81 7.78
C THR A 62 15.88 -16.61 7.35
N SER A 63 17.17 -16.59 7.73
CA SER A 63 18.10 -15.52 7.36
C SER A 63 18.34 -15.49 5.86
N VAL A 64 18.54 -16.66 5.24
CA VAL A 64 18.70 -16.77 3.78
C VAL A 64 17.44 -16.33 3.05
N LEU A 65 16.25 -16.70 3.55
CA LEU A 65 14.98 -16.28 2.98
C LEU A 65 14.83 -14.75 3.00
N GLU A 66 15.13 -14.10 4.13
CA GLU A 66 15.03 -12.64 4.24
C GLU A 66 16.05 -11.93 3.33
N GLU A 67 17.30 -12.40 3.27
CA GLU A 67 18.32 -11.85 2.35
C GLU A 67 17.90 -12.01 0.87
N LEU A 68 17.35 -13.17 0.48
CA LEU A 68 16.86 -13.40 -0.88
C LEU A 68 15.66 -12.51 -1.20
N LYS A 69 14.75 -12.33 -0.24
CA LYS A 69 13.60 -11.45 -0.36
C LYS A 69 14.05 -9.99 -0.54
N GLU A 70 15.01 -9.51 0.25
CA GLU A 70 15.56 -8.16 0.10
C GLU A 70 16.22 -7.96 -1.27
N ARG A 71 17.04 -8.91 -1.71
CA ARG A 71 17.66 -8.85 -3.06
C ARG A 71 16.62 -8.85 -4.17
N LEU A 72 15.57 -9.66 -4.03
CA LEU A 72 14.49 -9.72 -5.01
C LEU A 72 13.72 -8.38 -5.04
N LEU A 73 13.42 -7.79 -3.89
CA LEU A 73 12.80 -6.47 -3.80
C LEU A 73 13.65 -5.39 -4.49
N GLN A 74 14.96 -5.38 -4.22
CA GLN A 74 15.90 -4.45 -4.88
C GLN A 74 15.94 -4.66 -6.40
N GLN A 75 15.94 -5.91 -6.87
CA GLN A 75 15.87 -6.21 -8.30
C GLN A 75 14.58 -5.72 -8.93
N ILE A 76 13.44 -5.90 -8.25
CA ILE A 76 12.13 -5.41 -8.73
C ILE A 76 12.10 -3.88 -8.77
N GLU A 77 12.67 -3.19 -7.78
CA GLU A 77 12.80 -1.72 -7.80
C GLU A 77 13.72 -1.23 -8.92
N ASN A 78 14.84 -1.92 -9.15
CA ASN A 78 15.76 -1.59 -10.23
C ASN A 78 15.12 -1.84 -11.61
N LEU A 79 14.36 -2.92 -11.76
CA LEU A 79 13.51 -3.16 -12.93
C LEU A 79 12.43 -2.09 -13.06
N GLY A 80 11.88 -1.61 -11.94
CA GLY A 80 10.93 -0.51 -11.87
C GLY A 80 11.45 0.80 -12.49
N LYS A 81 12.74 1.08 -12.33
CA LYS A 81 13.41 2.27 -12.88
C LYS A 81 13.77 2.17 -14.36
N GLN A 82 13.79 0.96 -14.94
CA GLN A 82 14.03 0.78 -16.37
C GLN A 82 12.78 1.15 -17.16
N GLU A 83 12.93 1.85 -18.29
CA GLU A 83 11.82 2.20 -19.18
C GLU A 83 11.76 1.21 -20.35
N GLY A 84 10.57 0.69 -20.67
CA GLY A 84 10.35 -0.12 -21.87
C GLY A 84 9.28 -1.20 -21.77
N ARG A 85 8.76 -1.61 -22.93
CA ARG A 85 7.71 -2.64 -23.07
C ARG A 85 8.12 -4.02 -22.55
N GLU A 86 9.42 -4.33 -22.53
CA GLU A 86 9.94 -5.58 -21.96
C GLU A 86 9.79 -5.65 -20.44
N LYS A 87 9.90 -4.51 -19.74
CA LYS A 87 9.67 -4.45 -18.29
C LYS A 87 8.26 -4.87 -17.96
N GLU A 88 7.26 -4.31 -18.63
CA GLU A 88 5.86 -4.66 -18.37
C GLU A 88 5.59 -6.14 -18.60
N LYS A 89 6.19 -6.72 -19.64
CA LYS A 89 6.04 -8.15 -19.91
C LYS A 89 6.65 -9.00 -18.79
N LYS A 90 7.88 -8.69 -18.37
CA LYS A 90 8.56 -9.39 -17.25
C LYS A 90 7.79 -9.24 -15.93
N LEU A 91 7.30 -8.03 -15.62
CA LEU A 91 6.49 -7.78 -14.41
C LEU A 91 5.17 -8.54 -14.45
N LYS A 92 4.49 -8.62 -15.60
CA LYS A 92 3.27 -9.42 -15.77
C LYS A 92 3.53 -10.90 -15.58
N GLU A 93 4.59 -11.44 -16.17
CA GLU A 93 4.98 -12.86 -15.99
C GLU A 93 5.34 -13.17 -14.53
N MET A 94 6.06 -12.26 -13.85
CA MET A 94 6.37 -12.39 -12.42
C MET A 94 5.11 -12.30 -11.55
N LEU A 95 4.19 -11.39 -11.87
CA LEU A 95 2.93 -11.25 -11.15
C LEU A 95 2.11 -12.54 -11.28
N GLN A 96 1.95 -13.09 -12.49
CA GLN A 96 1.21 -14.34 -12.72
C GLN A 96 1.71 -15.50 -11.85
N LYS A 97 3.03 -15.62 -11.68
CA LYS A 97 3.64 -16.68 -10.84
C LYS A 97 3.56 -16.41 -9.35
N SER A 98 3.67 -15.14 -8.94
CA SER A 98 3.76 -14.75 -7.53
C SER A 98 2.40 -14.47 -6.89
N PHE A 99 1.37 -14.16 -7.68
CA PHE A 99 0.05 -13.79 -7.20
C PHE A 99 -0.66 -14.89 -6.37
N PRO A 100 -0.61 -16.20 -6.72
CA PRO A 100 -1.15 -17.25 -5.85
C PRO A 100 -0.56 -17.22 -4.44
N VAL A 101 0.70 -16.79 -4.32
CA VAL A 101 1.46 -16.75 -3.07
C VAL A 101 1.17 -15.50 -2.24
N ILE A 102 0.29 -14.59 -2.69
CA ILE A 102 -0.06 -13.35 -1.96
C ILE A 102 -0.65 -13.61 -0.56
N LYS A 103 -1.27 -14.77 -0.37
CA LYS A 103 -1.82 -15.22 0.92
C LYS A 103 -0.71 -15.50 1.95
N VAL A 104 0.54 -15.72 1.52
CA VAL A 104 1.69 -15.99 2.39
C VAL A 104 2.30 -14.66 2.85
N PRO A 105 2.30 -14.36 4.16
CA PRO A 105 2.79 -13.08 4.69
C PRO A 105 4.25 -12.76 4.33
N ALA A 106 5.13 -13.76 4.29
CA ALA A 106 6.55 -13.58 4.01
C ALA A 106 6.82 -13.08 2.57
N LEU A 107 6.02 -13.53 1.60
CA LEU A 107 6.18 -13.21 0.18
C LEU A 107 5.29 -12.07 -0.29
N ARG A 108 4.32 -11.66 0.53
CA ARG A 108 3.43 -10.54 0.23
C ARG A 108 4.15 -9.23 -0.11
N PRO A 109 5.23 -8.81 0.57
CA PRO A 109 5.96 -7.59 0.21
C PRO A 109 6.49 -7.61 -1.22
N VAL A 110 6.86 -8.79 -1.73
CA VAL A 110 7.34 -8.98 -3.11
C VAL A 110 6.21 -8.68 -4.10
N VAL A 111 5.03 -9.27 -3.89
CA VAL A 111 3.86 -9.03 -4.75
C VAL A 111 3.44 -7.56 -4.71
N MET A 112 3.46 -6.94 -3.53
CA MET A 112 3.14 -5.51 -3.38
C MET A 112 4.14 -4.61 -4.11
N CYS A 113 5.44 -4.95 -4.06
CA CYS A 113 6.48 -4.22 -4.80
C CYS A 113 6.31 -4.35 -6.32
N ILE A 114 5.97 -5.54 -6.81
CA ILE A 114 5.66 -5.75 -8.24
C ILE A 114 4.47 -4.88 -8.66
N LEU A 115 3.37 -4.92 -7.90
CA LEU A 115 2.16 -4.13 -8.18
C LEU A 115 2.44 -2.63 -8.17
N LYS A 116 3.28 -2.14 -7.25
CA LYS A 116 3.68 -0.73 -7.19
C LYS A 116 4.40 -0.27 -8.47
N ASN A 117 5.24 -1.13 -9.05
CA ASN A 117 6.03 -0.80 -10.23
C ASN A 117 5.29 -1.03 -11.56
N MET A 118 4.04 -1.51 -11.51
CA MET A 118 3.19 -1.73 -12.68
C MET A 118 2.28 -0.53 -12.96
N GLU A 119 2.28 -0.04 -14.20
CA GLU A 119 1.44 1.07 -14.63
C GLU A 119 -0.03 0.67 -14.80
N HIS A 120 -0.27 -0.58 -15.22
CA HIS A 120 -1.60 -1.14 -15.39
C HIS A 120 -1.68 -2.58 -14.89
N VAL A 121 -2.51 -2.81 -13.89
CA VAL A 121 -2.80 -4.13 -13.32
C VAL A 121 -4.13 -4.65 -13.88
N GLU A 122 -4.17 -5.93 -14.24
CA GLU A 122 -5.40 -6.54 -14.76
C GLU A 122 -6.51 -6.61 -13.70
N GLU A 123 -7.74 -6.32 -14.11
CA GLU A 123 -8.95 -6.25 -13.25
C GLU A 123 -9.17 -7.53 -12.40
N LYS A 124 -8.76 -8.71 -12.91
CA LYS A 124 -8.85 -9.98 -12.19
C LYS A 124 -8.10 -9.94 -10.85
N TYR A 125 -6.93 -9.33 -10.82
CA TYR A 125 -6.11 -9.19 -9.62
C TYR A 125 -6.67 -8.12 -8.69
N LEU A 126 -7.18 -7.02 -9.24
CA LEU A 126 -7.81 -5.94 -8.46
C LEU A 126 -9.04 -6.44 -7.69
N LYS A 127 -9.91 -7.23 -8.31
CA LYS A 127 -11.09 -7.83 -7.63
C LYS A 127 -10.71 -8.70 -6.44
N GLN A 128 -9.62 -9.48 -6.55
CA GLN A 128 -9.14 -10.30 -5.44
C GLN A 128 -8.51 -9.44 -4.33
N LEU A 129 -7.78 -8.38 -4.67
CA LEU A 129 -7.24 -7.43 -3.69
C LEU A 129 -8.35 -6.68 -2.92
N VAL A 130 -9.46 -6.35 -3.59
CA VAL A 130 -10.64 -5.72 -2.97
C VAL A 130 -11.37 -6.67 -2.03
N SER A 131 -11.38 -7.96 -2.34
CA SER A 131 -12.04 -8.98 -1.52
C SER A 131 -11.39 -9.13 -0.14
N ASP A 132 -10.08 -8.92 -0.05
CA ASP A 132 -9.30 -9.05 1.19
C ASP A 132 -8.89 -7.68 1.77
N LYS A 133 -9.56 -7.27 2.86
CA LYS A 133 -9.33 -5.98 3.53
C LYS A 133 -7.89 -5.79 4.04
N THR A 134 -7.18 -6.86 4.39
CA THR A 134 -5.78 -6.82 4.84
C THR A 134 -4.85 -6.49 3.68
N LEU A 135 -5.04 -7.15 2.54
CA LEU A 135 -4.29 -6.89 1.31
C LEU A 135 -4.52 -5.46 0.83
N TYR A 136 -5.77 -5.02 0.80
CA TYR A 136 -6.13 -3.65 0.41
C TYR A 136 -5.41 -2.58 1.24
N LYS A 137 -5.29 -2.78 2.57
CA LYS A 137 -4.61 -1.81 3.45
C LYS A 137 -3.12 -1.69 3.12
N GLU A 138 -2.47 -2.82 2.89
CA GLU A 138 -1.03 -2.93 2.61
C GLU A 138 -0.64 -2.48 1.19
N CYS A 139 -1.62 -2.34 0.28
CA CYS A 139 -1.38 -1.81 -1.05
C CYS A 139 -0.87 -0.36 -1.03
N ASP A 140 0.10 -0.09 -1.90
CA ASP A 140 0.60 1.27 -2.18
C ASP A 140 -0.51 2.14 -2.80
N VAL A 141 -0.38 3.46 -2.63
CA VAL A 141 -1.34 4.43 -3.15
C VAL A 141 -1.45 4.34 -4.67
N GLN A 142 -0.38 4.00 -5.39
CA GLN A 142 -0.45 3.81 -6.85
C GLN A 142 -1.40 2.68 -7.25
N VAL A 143 -1.39 1.56 -6.53
CA VAL A 143 -2.29 0.42 -6.77
C VAL A 143 -3.71 0.79 -6.37
N LYS A 144 -3.88 1.46 -5.22
CA LYS A 144 -5.19 1.95 -4.76
C LYS A 144 -5.84 2.90 -5.76
N ARG A 145 -5.07 3.77 -6.42
CA ARG A 145 -5.58 4.64 -7.50
C ARG A 145 -6.17 3.87 -8.67
N GLN A 146 -5.62 2.71 -9.02
CA GLN A 146 -6.20 1.87 -10.08
C GLN A 146 -7.50 1.23 -9.59
N ILE A 147 -7.52 0.73 -8.36
CA ILE A 147 -8.75 0.19 -7.72
C ILE A 147 -9.85 1.26 -7.67
N TRP A 148 -9.52 2.50 -7.30
CA TRP A 148 -10.48 3.60 -7.16
C TRP A 148 -11.08 4.06 -8.49
N GLN A 149 -10.38 3.88 -9.61
CA GLN A 149 -10.92 4.18 -10.93
C GLN A 149 -12.05 3.23 -11.31
N GLU A 150 -11.93 1.95 -10.96
CA GLU A 150 -12.95 0.93 -11.24
C GLU A 150 -14.04 0.86 -10.15
N HIS A 151 -13.68 1.13 -8.89
CA HIS A 151 -14.56 1.04 -7.73
C HIS A 151 -14.72 2.39 -7.02
N GLN A 152 -15.59 3.25 -7.56
CA GLN A 152 -15.85 4.60 -7.03
C GLN A 152 -16.34 4.62 -5.57
N SER A 153 -17.09 3.60 -5.12
CA SER A 153 -17.59 3.52 -3.74
C SER A 153 -16.44 3.45 -2.72
N LEU A 154 -15.43 2.62 -2.97
CA LEU A 154 -14.26 2.48 -2.10
C LEU A 154 -13.45 3.78 -2.00
N PHE A 155 -13.39 4.52 -3.11
CA PHE A 155 -12.76 5.84 -3.09
C PHE A 155 -13.55 6.84 -2.24
N GLY A 156 -14.88 6.82 -2.36
CA GLY A 156 -15.77 7.63 -1.52
C GLY A 156 -15.57 7.35 -0.03
N ASP A 157 -15.46 6.09 0.38
CA ASP A 157 -15.25 5.68 1.77
C ASP A 157 -13.93 6.19 2.36
N GLU A 158 -12.87 6.30 1.55
CA GLU A 158 -11.56 6.83 1.97
C GLU A 158 -11.53 8.37 1.96
N VAL A 159 -12.23 9.01 1.01
CA VAL A 159 -12.22 10.47 0.83
C VAL A 159 -13.17 11.17 1.79
N LEU A 160 -14.36 10.62 2.05
CA LEU A 160 -15.37 11.22 2.92
C LEU A 160 -14.90 11.55 4.35
N PRO A 161 -14.16 10.67 5.07
CA PRO A 161 -13.63 11.01 6.38
C PRO A 161 -12.63 12.16 6.32
N LEU A 162 -11.83 12.26 5.26
CA LEU A 162 -10.90 13.38 5.06
C LEU A 162 -11.66 14.68 4.81
N LEU A 163 -12.69 14.67 3.97
CA LEU A 163 -13.54 15.84 3.75
C LEU A 163 -14.22 16.31 5.05
N SER A 164 -14.68 15.37 5.87
CA SER A 164 -15.29 15.66 7.17
C SER A 164 -14.26 16.22 8.16
N GLN A 165 -13.05 15.65 8.18
CA GLN A 165 -11.94 16.16 8.98
C GLN A 165 -11.57 17.59 8.58
N TYR A 166 -11.48 17.89 7.28
CA TYR A 166 -11.17 19.23 6.79
C TYR A 166 -12.17 20.26 7.31
N ILE A 167 -13.47 19.95 7.25
CA ILE A 167 -14.50 20.86 7.77
C ILE A 167 -14.35 21.05 9.26
N ARG A 168 -14.16 19.96 10.02
CA ARG A 168 -14.00 20.03 11.47
C ARG A 168 -12.81 20.91 11.84
N GLU A 169 -11.68 20.77 11.16
CA GLU A 169 -10.49 21.60 11.36
C GLU A 169 -10.76 23.09 11.03
N LYS A 170 -11.55 23.38 9.98
CA LYS A 170 -11.92 24.76 9.64
C LYS A 170 -12.90 25.36 10.64
N GLU A 171 -13.89 24.61 11.08
CA GLU A 171 -14.85 25.04 12.09
C GLU A 171 -14.16 25.27 13.43
N GLU A 172 -13.33 24.33 13.89
CA GLU A 172 -12.53 24.47 15.12
C GLU A 172 -11.59 25.68 15.07
N ALA A 173 -10.96 25.94 13.92
CA ALA A 173 -10.17 27.14 13.71
C ALA A 173 -11.00 28.43 13.74
N LEU A 174 -12.27 28.40 13.35
CA LEU A 174 -13.17 29.56 13.50
C LEU A 174 -13.61 29.75 14.96
N TRP A 175 -13.88 28.66 15.67
CA TRP A 175 -14.26 28.68 17.09
C TRP A 175 -13.12 29.12 18.00
N SER A 176 -11.87 28.76 17.69
CA SER A 176 -10.69 29.19 18.45
C SER A 176 -10.34 30.67 18.25
N LEU A 177 -10.87 31.28 17.18
CA LEU A 177 -10.74 32.71 16.88
C LEU A 177 -11.90 33.55 17.44
N ALA A 178 -12.92 32.93 18.02
CA ALA A 178 -13.99 33.63 18.69
C ALA A 178 -13.45 34.28 19.99
N PRO A 179 -13.71 35.57 20.24
CA PRO A 179 -13.14 36.27 21.39
C PRO A 179 -13.65 35.67 22.70
N PRO A 180 -12.83 35.60 23.77
CA PRO A 180 -13.32 35.26 25.09
C PRO A 180 -14.20 36.41 25.57
N THR A 181 -15.51 36.24 25.46
CA THR A 181 -16.43 37.07 26.25
C THR A 181 -16.17 36.75 27.72
N ALA A 182 -15.66 37.76 28.45
CA ALA A 182 -15.56 37.84 29.90
C ALA A 182 -14.43 37.06 30.60
N SER A 183 -13.17 37.49 30.41
CA SER A 183 -12.23 37.59 31.53
C SER A 183 -11.04 38.45 31.14
N GLY A 184 -10.87 39.59 31.83
CA GLY A 184 -9.74 40.49 31.65
C GLY A 184 -8.41 39.77 31.88
N GLY A 185 -7.70 39.53 30.79
CA GLY A 185 -6.36 38.96 30.77
C GLY A 185 -5.63 39.52 29.56
N THR A 186 -4.51 40.18 29.84
CA THR A 186 -3.70 40.96 28.90
C THR A 186 -3.17 40.13 27.74
N THR A 187 -3.54 40.56 26.52
CA THR A 187 -2.72 40.54 25.30
C THR A 187 -1.78 39.34 25.10
N SER A 188 -2.28 38.28 24.47
CA SER A 188 -1.46 37.50 23.55
C SER A 188 -1.68 38.07 22.15
N GLU A 189 -0.57 38.42 21.54
CA GLU A 189 -0.37 39.18 20.30
C GLU A 189 -1.25 38.73 19.13
N ALA A 190 -1.78 39.72 18.40
CA ALA A 190 -2.25 39.58 17.03
C ALA A 190 -3.34 38.52 16.80
N SER A 191 -4.58 38.94 17.02
CA SER A 191 -5.66 38.77 16.04
C SER A 191 -5.17 38.24 14.68
N SER A 192 -5.73 37.12 14.26
CA SER A 192 -5.66 36.52 12.92
C SER A 192 -6.16 37.43 11.80
N PHE A 193 -5.57 38.62 11.69
CA PHE A 193 -5.87 39.66 10.72
C PHE A 193 -5.53 39.22 9.29
N PHE A 194 -4.69 38.21 9.14
CA PHE A 194 -4.60 37.39 7.96
C PHE A 194 -4.92 35.98 8.40
N GLY A 195 -6.03 35.41 7.91
CA GLY A 195 -6.21 33.95 7.96
C GLY A 195 -4.97 33.26 7.36
N PRO A 196 -4.80 31.94 7.56
CA PRO A 196 -3.61 31.25 7.09
C PRO A 196 -3.35 31.58 5.61
N SER A 197 -2.09 31.93 5.31
CA SER A 197 -1.71 32.37 3.97
C SER A 197 -2.16 31.34 2.93
N PRO A 198 -2.49 31.74 1.70
CA PRO A 198 -2.90 30.79 0.66
C PRO A 198 -1.93 29.61 0.51
N LYS A 199 -0.63 29.84 0.69
CA LYS A 199 0.40 28.80 0.69
C LYS A 199 0.30 27.86 1.91
N GLN A 200 0.09 28.41 3.10
CA GLN A 200 -0.03 27.63 4.33
C GLN A 200 -1.33 26.81 4.39
N ARG A 201 -2.42 27.32 3.79
CA ARG A 201 -3.66 26.54 3.61
C ARG A 201 -3.46 25.33 2.71
N ARG A 202 -2.64 25.46 1.66
CA ARG A 202 -2.33 24.37 0.73
C ARG A 202 -1.39 23.30 1.31
N GLN A 203 -0.76 23.56 2.45
CA GLN A 203 0.08 22.60 3.17
C GLN A 203 -0.70 21.80 4.24
N GLY A 204 -2.02 22.01 4.37
CA GLY A 204 -2.83 21.26 5.32
C GLY A 204 -2.74 19.74 5.10
N ALA A 205 -2.62 18.98 6.19
CA ALA A 205 -2.42 17.53 6.15
C ALA A 205 -3.51 16.80 5.34
N VAL A 206 -4.76 17.27 5.45
CA VAL A 206 -5.89 16.71 4.70
C VAL A 206 -5.75 16.96 3.19
N LEU A 207 -5.37 18.17 2.79
CA LEU A 207 -5.19 18.50 1.38
C LEU A 207 -4.02 17.74 0.77
N GLN A 208 -2.90 17.67 1.48
CA GLN A 208 -1.73 16.90 1.04
C GLN A 208 -2.07 15.42 0.87
N ARG A 209 -2.86 14.86 1.79
CA ARG A 209 -3.33 13.46 1.66
C ARG A 209 -4.26 13.28 0.46
N LEU A 210 -5.19 14.21 0.20
CA LEU A 210 -6.05 14.19 -0.99
C LEU A 210 -5.22 14.29 -2.28
N LEU A 211 -4.21 15.15 -2.32
CA LEU A 211 -3.29 15.28 -3.46
C LEU A 211 -2.49 14.00 -3.69
N VAL A 212 -1.98 13.37 -2.62
CA VAL A 212 -1.31 12.07 -2.72
C VAL A 212 -2.29 10.98 -3.16
N MET A 213 -3.56 11.02 -2.81
CA MET A 213 -4.52 10.03 -3.29
C MET A 213 -4.86 10.23 -4.78
N VAL A 214 -5.13 11.47 -5.21
CA VAL A 214 -5.50 11.77 -6.61
C VAL A 214 -4.30 11.67 -7.56
N GLY A 215 -3.16 12.24 -7.16
CA GLY A 215 -1.95 12.32 -7.99
C GLY A 215 -2.20 12.95 -9.35
N ARG A 216 -1.82 12.24 -10.41
CA ARG A 216 -1.96 12.70 -11.81
C ARG A 216 -3.22 12.17 -12.51
N ASN A 217 -4.12 11.50 -11.79
CA ASN A 217 -5.29 10.87 -12.40
C ASN A 217 -6.48 11.84 -12.49
N VAL A 218 -6.85 12.22 -13.71
CA VAL A 218 -7.94 13.18 -13.97
C VAL A 218 -9.30 12.67 -13.51
N VAL A 219 -9.56 11.37 -13.69
CA VAL A 219 -10.83 10.76 -13.30
C VAL A 219 -11.03 10.83 -11.78
N LEU A 220 -10.00 10.50 -10.99
CA LEU A 220 -10.08 10.57 -9.53
C LEU A 220 -10.28 12.01 -9.03
N TYR A 221 -9.66 12.99 -9.69
CA TYR A 221 -9.88 14.39 -9.38
C TYR A 221 -11.31 14.82 -9.62
N ASP A 222 -11.87 14.48 -10.79
CA ASP A 222 -13.26 14.78 -11.12
C ASP A 222 -14.23 14.12 -10.14
N MET A 223 -13.95 12.89 -9.68
CA MET A 223 -14.71 12.24 -8.63
C MET A 223 -14.67 13.03 -7.31
N VAL A 224 -13.49 13.49 -6.87
CA VAL A 224 -13.38 14.33 -5.66
C VAL A 224 -14.19 15.62 -5.82
N LEU A 225 -14.12 16.27 -6.98
CA LEU A 225 -14.91 17.47 -7.27
C LEU A 225 -16.42 17.19 -7.24
N GLN A 226 -16.87 16.05 -7.76
CA GLN A 226 -18.26 15.61 -7.69
C GLN A 226 -18.71 15.37 -6.24
N PHE A 227 -17.87 14.74 -5.41
CA PHE A 227 -18.17 14.56 -3.98
C PHE A 227 -18.27 15.89 -3.24
N VAL A 228 -17.30 16.78 -3.43
CA VAL A 228 -17.31 18.13 -2.83
C VAL A 228 -18.55 18.91 -3.25
N ARG A 229 -18.94 18.85 -4.54
CA ARG A 229 -20.17 19.47 -5.04
C ARG A 229 -21.42 18.88 -4.39
N THR A 230 -21.50 17.55 -4.30
CA THR A 230 -22.66 16.86 -3.72
C THR A 230 -22.81 17.18 -2.24
N LEU A 231 -21.70 17.19 -1.49
CA LEU A 231 -21.70 17.55 -0.08
C LEU A 231 -22.06 19.03 0.13
N PHE A 232 -21.55 19.94 -0.70
CA PHE A 232 -21.96 21.35 -0.66
C PHE A 232 -23.47 21.52 -0.89
N LEU A 233 -24.03 20.86 -1.90
CA LEU A 233 -25.47 20.94 -2.16
C LEU A 233 -26.32 20.41 -1.00
N ARG A 234 -25.81 19.41 -0.27
CA ARG A 234 -26.49 18.80 0.88
C ARG A 234 -26.37 19.62 2.17
N THR A 235 -25.17 20.08 2.51
CA THR A 235 -24.91 20.75 3.79
C THR A 235 -24.95 22.27 3.71
N ARG A 236 -24.80 22.84 2.50
CA ARG A 236 -24.60 24.27 2.24
C ARG A 236 -23.36 24.87 2.94
N ASN A 237 -22.41 24.04 3.36
CA ASN A 237 -21.19 24.50 4.02
C ASN A 237 -20.20 25.09 3.00
N VAL A 238 -19.93 26.39 3.11
CA VAL A 238 -19.07 27.16 2.18
C VAL A 238 -17.61 26.69 2.20
N HIS A 239 -17.15 26.03 3.26
CA HIS A 239 -15.78 25.49 3.34
C HIS A 239 -15.48 24.46 2.24
N TYR A 240 -16.50 23.78 1.70
CA TYR A 240 -16.33 22.92 0.52
C TYR A 240 -15.95 23.70 -0.74
N CYS A 241 -16.47 24.92 -0.92
CA CYS A 241 -16.08 25.79 -2.03
C CYS A 241 -14.63 26.24 -1.88
N THR A 242 -14.21 26.55 -0.64
CA THR A 242 -12.81 26.86 -0.33
C THR A 242 -11.89 25.68 -0.65
N LEU A 243 -12.27 24.46 -0.22
CA LEU A 243 -11.51 23.24 -0.50
C LEU A 243 -11.34 22.98 -2.00
N ARG A 244 -12.39 23.19 -2.80
CA ARG A 244 -12.34 23.04 -4.27
C ARG A 244 -11.26 23.93 -4.88
N VAL A 245 -11.21 25.20 -4.50
CA VAL A 245 -10.21 26.15 -5.02
C VAL A 245 -8.82 25.80 -4.49
N GLU A 246 -8.69 25.43 -3.22
CA GLU A 246 -7.41 25.00 -2.63
C GLU A 246 -6.84 23.76 -3.32
N LEU A 247 -7.68 22.78 -3.68
CA LEU A 247 -7.29 21.57 -4.39
C LEU A 247 -6.82 21.86 -5.81
N LEU A 248 -7.56 22.69 -6.56
CA LEU A 248 -7.15 23.12 -7.90
C LEU A 248 -5.80 23.83 -7.87
N MET A 249 -5.65 24.81 -6.98
CA MET A 249 -4.40 25.58 -6.86
C MET A 249 -3.23 24.71 -6.41
N ALA A 250 -3.45 23.73 -5.53
CA ALA A 250 -2.38 22.85 -5.07
C ALA A 250 -1.95 21.84 -6.15
N LEU A 251 -2.84 21.41 -7.03
CA LEU A 251 -2.48 20.59 -8.20
C LEU A 251 -1.71 21.41 -9.24
N HIS A 252 -2.09 22.68 -9.44
CA HIS A 252 -1.34 23.60 -10.29
C HIS A 252 0.08 23.84 -9.76
N ASP A 253 0.24 24.07 -8.44
CA ASP A 253 1.54 24.23 -7.79
C ASP A 253 2.45 22.98 -7.94
N LEU A 254 1.88 21.80 -8.21
CA LEU A 254 2.60 20.54 -8.47
C LEU A 254 2.96 20.32 -9.96
N GLU A 255 2.75 21.32 -10.82
CA GLU A 255 3.02 21.29 -12.27
C GLU A 255 2.38 20.08 -13.00
N VAL A 256 1.22 19.62 -12.51
CA VAL A 256 0.50 18.53 -13.15
C VAL A 256 -0.29 19.08 -14.33
N GLY A 257 0.38 19.21 -15.48
CA GLY A 257 -0.13 19.83 -16.71
C GLY A 257 -1.52 19.45 -17.25
N PRO A 258 -2.11 18.25 -17.02
CA PRO A 258 -3.44 17.94 -17.55
C PRO A 258 -4.63 18.52 -16.75
N PHE A 259 -4.40 19.23 -15.64
CA PHE A 259 -5.47 19.75 -14.75
C PHE A 259 -5.70 21.27 -14.87
N CYS A 260 -4.94 21.94 -15.75
CA CYS A 260 -5.04 23.38 -16.01
C CYS A 260 -5.96 23.68 -17.18
#